data_AF-A0A7K4A4Y5-F1
#
_entry.id   AF-A0A7K4A4Y5-F1
#
_cell.length_a   1.000
_cell.length_b   1.000
_cell.length_c   1.000
_cell.angle_alpha   90.00
_cell.angle_beta   90.00
_cell.angle_gamma   90.00
#
_symmetry.space_group_name_H-M   'P 1'
#
loop_
_entity.id
_entity.type
_entity.pdbx_description
1 polymer ?
#
loop_
_entity_poly.entity_id
_entity_poly.type
_entity_poly.pdbx_seq_one_letter_code
_entity_poly.pdbx_strand_id
1 'polypeptide(L)' 'MDEEKIRSIFEREGIDKEIKCPEAFAISEKYGVSKTDIARFCNTHGIKIRACQLGCFK' A
#
# COMPACT_ATOMS: atom_id res chain seq x y z
N MET A 1 -7.74 -12.94 3.41
CA MET A 1 -6.72 -12.68 4.46
C MET A 1 -5.40 -12.90 3.74
N ASP A 2 -4.91 -11.87 3.08
CA ASP A 2 -3.80 -11.98 2.12
C ASP A 2 -2.70 -10.98 2.49
N GLU A 3 -2.46 -10.82 3.79
CA GLU A 3 -1.40 -9.94 4.32
C GLU A 3 -0.01 -10.42 3.86
N GLU A 4 0.21 -11.73 3.77
CA GLU A 4 1.44 -12.30 3.20
C GLU A 4 1.68 -11.86 1.75
N LYS A 5 0.60 -11.77 0.96
CA LYS A 5 0.70 -11.35 -0.44
C LYS A 5 1.09 -9.87 -0.53
N ILE A 6 0.47 -9.02 0.28
CA ILE A 6 0.78 -7.58 0.33
C ILE A 6 2.21 -7.36 0.80
N ARG A 7 2.64 -8.07 1.84
CA ARG A 7 4.03 -8.03 2.33
C ARG A 7 5.04 -8.37 1.23
N SER A 8 4.81 -9.48 0.51
CA SER A 8 5.70 -9.90 -0.58
C SER A 8 5.76 -8.86 -1.71
N ILE A 9 4.65 -8.19 -2.01
CA ILE A 9 4.63 -7.11 -3.01
C ILE A 9 5.41 -5.90 -2.51
N PHE A 10 5.23 -5.51 -1.25
CA PHE A 10 5.92 -4.37 -0.65
C PHE A 10 7.44 -4.60 -0.62
N GLU A 11 7.90 -5.80 -0.25
CA GLU A 11 9.33 -6.15 -0.31
C GLU A 11 9.88 -6.09 -1.74
N ARG A 12 9.09 -6.50 -2.75
CA ARG A 12 9.48 -6.43 -4.16
C ARG A 12 9.59 -5.01 -4.70
N GLU A 13 8.69 -4.13 -4.27
CA GLU A 13 8.69 -2.71 -4.67
C GLU A 13 9.61 -1.87 -3.76
N GLY A 14 10.21 -2.45 -2.72
CA GLY A 14 11.14 -1.77 -1.81
C GLY A 14 10.46 -0.84 -0.79
N ILE A 15 9.23 -1.16 -0.40
CA ILE A 15 8.39 -0.35 0.47
C ILE A 15 8.45 -0.88 1.90
N ASP A 16 9.12 -0.13 2.78
CA ASP A 16 9.39 -0.57 4.15
C ASP A 16 8.62 0.24 5.20
N LYS A 17 8.63 1.58 5.09
CA LYS A 17 8.10 2.50 6.12
C LYS A 17 7.06 3.49 5.61
N GLU A 18 7.10 3.79 4.33
CA GLU A 18 6.16 4.71 3.70
C GLU A 18 5.90 4.31 2.25
N ILE A 19 4.68 4.54 1.79
CA ILE A 19 4.22 4.26 0.44
C ILE A 19 3.54 5.48 -0.15
N LYS A 20 3.77 5.79 -1.43
CA LYS A 20 3.00 6.84 -2.10
C LYS A 20 1.62 6.29 -2.49
N CYS A 21 0.57 7.08 -2.33
CA CYS A 21 -0.77 6.72 -2.78
C CYS A 21 -0.82 6.20 -4.24
N PRO A 22 -0.14 6.80 -5.24
CA PRO A 22 -0.09 6.24 -6.60
C PRO A 22 0.59 4.87 -6.66
N GLU A 23 1.60 4.58 -5.84
CA GLU A 23 2.24 3.27 -5.77
C GLU A 23 1.29 2.22 -5.18
N ALA A 24 0.56 2.57 -4.12
CA ALA A 24 -0.47 1.70 -3.55
C ALA A 24 -1.58 1.38 -4.57
N PHE A 25 -1.98 2.36 -5.39
CA PHE A 25 -2.93 2.16 -6.48
C PHE A 25 -2.35 1.28 -7.59
N ALA A 26 -1.11 1.53 -8.02
CA ALA A 26 -0.42 0.72 -9.01
C ALA A 26 -0.30 -0.73 -8.55
N ILE A 27 0.05 -0.97 -7.29
CA ILE A 27 0.09 -2.31 -6.68
C ILE A 27 -1.29 -2.97 -6.69
N SER A 28 -2.33 -2.23 -6.32
CA SER A 28 -3.72 -2.70 -6.37
C SER A 28 -4.10 -3.20 -7.76
N GLU A 29 -3.81 -2.43 -8.79
CA GLU A 29 -4.13 -2.79 -10.19
C GLU A 29 -3.22 -3.90 -10.73
N LYS A 30 -1.91 -3.83 -10.45
CA LYS A 30 -0.90 -4.77 -10.94
C LYS A 30 -1.07 -6.17 -10.36
N TYR A 31 -1.45 -6.27 -9.08
CA TYR A 31 -1.55 -7.55 -8.37
C TYR A 31 -2.99 -7.98 -8.06
N GLY A 32 -3.98 -7.17 -8.45
CA GLY A 32 -5.40 -7.43 -8.21
C GLY A 32 -5.77 -7.44 -6.72
N VAL A 33 -5.00 -6.74 -5.87
CA VAL A 33 -5.27 -6.63 -4.44
C VAL A 33 -6.16 -5.44 -4.15
N SER A 34 -7.10 -5.59 -3.22
CA SER A 34 -8.02 -4.51 -2.89
C SER A 34 -7.28 -3.37 -2.19
N LYS A 35 -7.59 -2.13 -2.56
CA LYS A 35 -7.03 -0.93 -1.93
C LYS A 35 -7.32 -0.91 -0.42
N THR A 36 -8.44 -1.47 -0.01
CA THR A 36 -8.83 -1.62 1.40
C THR A 36 -7.88 -2.55 2.14
N ASP A 37 -7.49 -3.69 1.55
CA ASP A 37 -6.53 -4.61 2.16
C ASP A 37 -5.14 -3.96 2.26
N ILE A 38 -4.69 -3.24 1.22
CA ILE A 38 -3.44 -2.47 1.27
C ILE A 38 -3.49 -1.44 2.40
N ALA A 39 -4.57 -0.65 2.49
CA ALA A 39 -4.73 0.36 3.52
C ALA A 39 -4.75 -0.27 4.92
N ARG A 40 -5.43 -1.42 5.08
CA ARG A 40 -5.49 -2.16 6.33
C ARG A 40 -4.12 -2.69 6.72
N PHE A 41 -3.38 -3.26 5.78
CA PHE A 41 -2.00 -3.72 5.97
C PHE A 41 -1.10 -2.55 6.39
N CYS A 42 -1.15 -1.43 5.68
CA CYS A 42 -0.40 -0.23 6.04
C CYS A 42 -0.74 0.26 7.45
N ASN A 43 -2.02 0.27 7.82
CA ASN A 43 -2.46 0.71 9.15
C ASN A 43 -2.00 -0.24 10.27
N THR A 44 -2.05 -1.56 10.04
CA THR A 44 -1.60 -2.58 11.00
C THR A 44 -0.08 -2.58 11.17
N HIS A 45 0.67 -2.40 10.08
CA HIS A 45 2.14 -2.42 10.06
C HIS A 45 2.78 -1.04 10.29
N GLY A 46 1.99 0.02 10.47
CA GLY A 46 2.50 1.37 10.71
C GLY A 46 3.15 2.03 9.49
N ILE A 47 2.83 1.57 8.28
CA ILE A 47 3.35 2.13 7.02
C ILE A 47 2.61 3.42 6.70
N LYS A 48 3.35 4.52 6.54
CA LYS A 48 2.76 5.83 6.26
C LYS A 48 2.42 5.97 4.79
N ILE A 49 1.15 6.27 4.48
CA ILE A 49 0.75 6.64 3.12
C ILE A 49 1.04 8.13 2.92
N ARG A 50 1.83 8.45 1.89
CA ARG A 50 2.20 9.83 1.51
C ARG A 50 1.69 10.16 0.11
N ALA A 51 1.70 11.45 -0.24
CA ALA A 51 1.34 11.95 -1.57
C ALA A 51 -0.04 11.44 -2.07
N CYS A 52 -1.09 11.68 -1.29
CA CYS A 52 -2.45 11.29 -1.66
C CYS A 52 -2.91 11.99 -2.94
N GLN A 53 -3.20 11.22 -3.99
CA GLN A 53 -3.73 11.74 -5.26
C GLN A 53 -5.10 12.40 -5.10
N LEU A 54 -5.84 12.03 -4.05
CA LEU A 54 -7.13 12.64 -3.70
C LEU A 54 -6.99 13.89 -2.80
N GLY A 55 -5.76 14.26 -2.43
CA GLY A 55 -5.50 15.38 -1.51
C GLY A 55 -5.90 15.11 -0.05
N CYS A 56 -6.28 13.88 0.31
CA CYS A 56 -6.77 13.55 1.66
C CYS A 56 -5.67 13.51 2.74
N PHE A 57 -4.41 13.35 2.36
CA PHE A 57 -3.27 13.36 3.29
C PHE A 57 -2.32 14.49 2.88
N LYS A 58 -2.47 15.65 3.53
CA LYS A 58 -1.49 16.75 3.54
C LYS A 58 -0.51 16.53 4.69
#